data_AF-W5WB89-F1
#
_entry.id   AF-W5WB89-F1
#
_cell.length_a   1.000
_cell.length_b   1.000
_cell.length_c   1.000
_cell.angle_alpha   90.00
_cell.angle_beta   90.00
_cell.angle_gamma   90.00
#
_symmetry.space_group_name_H-M   'P 1'
#
loop_
_entity.id
_entity.type
_entity.pdbx_description
1 polymer ?
#
loop_
_entity_poly.entity_id
_entity_poly.type
_entity_poly.pdbx_seq_one_letter_code
_entity_poly.pdbx_strand_id
1 'polypeptide(L)'
;MELLTANYSNNGGTWRVSVESLGRRQEFTATGVLDARSRVDQLMDQIRDAGVLPRTVHLLNGSAAEFTHAYLAAQFTEAARRASVPPPEGKPLAG
;
A
#
# COMPACT_ATOMS: atom_id res chain seq x y z
N MET A 1 6.43 -14.31 -17.58
CA MET A 1 6.13 -13.91 -16.19
C MET A 1 6.91 -12.63 -15.94
N GLU A 2 6.22 -11.55 -15.57
CA GLU A 2 6.84 -10.26 -15.28
C GLU A 2 6.90 -10.06 -13.75
N LEU A 3 8.07 -9.69 -13.25
CA LEU A 3 8.30 -9.43 -11.82
C LEU A 3 8.40 -7.92 -11.62
N LEU A 4 7.49 -7.36 -10.84
CA LEU A 4 7.53 -5.96 -10.42
C LEU A 4 8.13 -5.84 -9.04
N THR A 5 9.07 -4.91 -8.88
CA THR A 5 9.66 -4.60 -7.58
C THR A 5 9.19 -3.23 -7.13
N ALA A 6 8.49 -3.17 -6.01
CA ALA A 6 8.10 -1.94 -5.35
C ALA A 6 9.02 -1.70 -4.15
N ASN A 7 9.91 -0.72 -4.26
CA ASN A 7 10.81 -0.31 -3.19
C ASN A 7 10.28 0.94 -2.49
N TYR A 8 10.08 0.83 -1.19
CA TYR A 8 9.54 1.85 -0.30
C TYR A 8 10.69 2.47 0.47
N SER A 9 10.65 3.78 0.68
CA SER A 9 11.45 4.48 1.67
C SER A 9 10.58 5.42 2.48
N ASN A 10 10.85 5.51 3.77
CA ASN A 10 10.16 6.41 4.68
C ASN A 10 11.10 7.56 5.03
N ASN A 11 10.69 8.78 4.66
CA ASN A 11 11.38 9.99 5.04
C ASN A 11 10.45 10.84 5.92
N GLY A 12 10.58 10.69 7.25
CA GLY A 12 9.87 11.52 8.21
C GLY A 12 8.34 11.50 8.09
N GLY A 13 7.75 10.37 7.67
CA GLY A 13 6.30 10.22 7.49
C GLY A 13 5.82 10.40 6.05
N THR A 14 6.67 10.87 5.14
CA THR A 14 6.41 10.81 3.70
C THR A 14 6.97 9.51 3.14
N TRP A 15 6.10 8.68 2.56
CA TRP A 15 6.51 7.43 1.92
C TRP A 15 6.79 7.69 0.45
N ARG A 16 8.01 7.38 0.00
CA ARG A 16 8.36 7.36 -1.41
C ARG A 16 8.37 5.92 -1.90
N VAL A 17 7.79 5.68 -3.06
CA VAL A 17 7.74 4.35 -3.67
C VAL A 17 8.33 4.44 -5.07
N SER A 18 9.23 3.52 -5.39
CA SER A 18 9.72 3.28 -6.75
C SER A 18 9.25 1.90 -7.19
N VAL A 19 8.51 1.82 -8.28
CA VAL A 19 8.05 0.58 -8.89
C VAL A 19 8.85 0.37 -10.18
N GLU A 20 9.55 -0.76 -10.25
CA GLU A 20 10.41 -1.12 -11.38
C GLU A 20 9.90 -2.39 -12.06
N SER A 21 9.82 -2.34 -13.41
CA SER A 21 9.45 -3.47 -14.27
C SER A 21 10.08 -3.38 -15.65
N LEU A 22 10.74 -4.43 -16.16
CA LEU A 22 11.27 -4.53 -17.53
C LEU A 22 11.86 -3.22 -18.10
N GLY A 23 12.68 -2.51 -17.31
CA GLY A 23 13.34 -1.26 -17.72
C GLY A 23 12.50 0.01 -17.60
N ARG A 24 11.26 -0.09 -17.11
CA ARG A 24 10.40 1.03 -16.72
C ARG A 24 10.48 1.24 -15.21
N ARG A 25 10.50 2.51 -14.81
CA ARG A 25 10.47 2.93 -13.41
C ARG A 25 9.41 4.01 -13.23
N GLN A 26 8.56 3.83 -12.24
CA GLN A 26 7.58 4.82 -11.83
C GLN A 26 7.74 5.15 -10.36
N GLU A 27 7.70 6.43 -10.03
CA GLU A 27 7.82 6.91 -8.67
C GLU A 27 6.59 7.69 -8.24
N PHE A 28 6.20 7.54 -6.98
CA PHE A 28 5.17 8.35 -6.36
C PHE A 28 5.40 8.46 -4.84
N THR A 29 4.68 9.40 -4.23
CA THR A 29 4.64 9.56 -2.77
C THR A 29 3.27 9.20 -2.21
N ALA A 30 3.22 8.89 -0.91
CA ALA A 30 2.02 8.53 -0.18
C ALA A 30 2.11 8.95 1.29
N THR A 31 0.95 9.13 1.94
CA THR A 31 0.83 9.60 3.34
C THR A 31 0.94 8.46 4.36
N GLY A 32 1.39 7.27 3.94
CA GLY A 32 1.53 6.10 4.79
C GLY A 32 1.78 4.84 3.97
N VAL A 33 2.30 3.78 4.62
CA VAL A 33 2.58 2.50 3.96
C VAL A 33 1.32 1.81 3.42
N LEU A 34 0.15 2.02 4.04
CA LEU A 34 -1.13 1.45 3.58
C LEU A 34 -1.61 2.12 2.28
N ASP A 35 -1.60 3.45 2.22
CA ASP A 35 -1.89 4.22 1.00
C ASP A 35 -0.87 3.89 -0.09
N ALA A 36 0.42 3.83 0.26
CA ALA A 36 1.47 3.44 -0.65
C ALA A 36 1.24 2.05 -1.26
N ARG A 37 0.85 1.06 -0.45
CA ARG A 37 0.52 -0.31 -0.91
C ARG A 37 -0.68 -0.31 -1.85
N SER A 38 -1.73 0.44 -1.52
CA SER A 38 -2.94 0.56 -2.34
C SER A 38 -2.64 1.19 -3.71
N ARG A 39 -1.79 2.22 -3.76
CA ARG A 39 -1.38 2.85 -5.02
C ARG A 39 -0.55 1.91 -5.89
N VAL A 40 0.30 1.07 -5.28
CA VAL A 40 0.98 0.00 -6.03
C VAL A 40 -0.04 -0.94 -6.64
N ASP A 41 -1.06 -1.42 -5.91
CA ASP A 41 -2.10 -2.30 -6.46
C ASP A 41 -2.82 -1.66 -7.66
N GLN A 42 -3.22 -0.39 -7.53
CA GLN A 42 -3.85 0.36 -8.63
C GLN A 42 -2.95 0.44 -9.86
N LEU A 43 -1.64 0.67 -9.67
CA LEU A 43 -0.68 0.68 -10.75
C LEU A 43 -0.53 -0.71 -11.39
N MET A 44 -0.54 -1.78 -10.59
CA MET A 44 -0.50 -3.16 -11.11
C MET A 44 -1.72 -3.46 -11.98
N ASP A 45 -2.92 -3.00 -11.57
CA ASP A 45 -4.15 -3.18 -12.34
C ASP A 45 -4.10 -2.43 -13.68
N GLN A 46 -3.42 -1.29 -13.75
CA GLN A 46 -3.20 -0.55 -14.99
C GLN A 46 -2.18 -1.21 -15.93
N ILE A 47 -1.18 -1.89 -15.36
CA ILE A 47 -0.13 -2.59 -16.11
C ILE A 47 -0.61 -3.97 -16.60
N ARG A 48 -1.70 -4.50 -16.03
CA ARG A 48 -2.24 -5.82 -16.39
C ARG A 48 -2.75 -5.82 -17.83
N ASP A 49 -1.87 -6.20 -18.75
CA ASP A 49 -2.25 -6.61 -20.11
C ASP A 49 -3.04 -7.93 -20.05
N ALA A 50 -4.00 -8.08 -20.95
CA ALA A 50 -4.91 -9.23 -21.00
C ALA A 50 -4.12 -10.55 -21.20
N GLY A 51 -3.78 -11.22 -20.10
CA GLY A 51 -3.15 -12.53 -20.08
C GLY A 51 -1.93 -12.68 -19.17
N VAL A 52 -1.38 -11.60 -18.60
CA VAL A 52 -0.22 -11.67 -17.70
C VAL A 52 -0.59 -11.11 -16.33
N LEU A 53 -0.55 -11.95 -15.29
CA LEU A 53 -0.63 -11.50 -13.90
C LEU A 53 0.79 -11.19 -13.42
N PRO A 54 1.17 -9.90 -13.28
CA PRO A 54 2.47 -9.56 -12.74
C PRO A 54 2.57 -9.97 -11.27
N ARG A 55 3.75 -10.46 -10.86
CA ARG A 55 4.04 -10.73 -9.45
C ARG A 55 4.76 -9.53 -8.86
N THR A 56 4.28 -9.00 -7.74
CA THR A 56 4.91 -7.87 -7.06
C THR A 56 5.71 -8.32 -5.84
N VAL A 57 6.94 -7.83 -5.73
CA VAL A 57 7.79 -7.93 -4.54
C VAL A 57 7.83 -6.57 -3.88
N HIS A 58 7.47 -6.52 -2.60
CA HIS A 58 7.49 -5.29 -1.82
C HIS A 58 8.71 -5.27 -0.90
N LEU A 59 9.49 -4.20 -0.97
CA LEU A 59 10.75 -4.04 -0.24
C LEU A 59 10.76 -2.69 0.48
N LEU A 60 11.15 -2.63 1.75
CA LEU A 60 11.42 -1.38 2.45
C LEU A 60 12.92 -1.25 2.57
N ASN A 61 13.49 -0.20 1.97
CA ASN A 61 14.95 -0.02 1.86
C ASN A 61 15.67 -1.29 1.34
N GLY A 62 15.05 -2.00 0.40
CA GLY A 62 15.57 -3.26 -0.15
C GLY A 62 15.25 -4.54 0.66
N SER A 63 14.58 -4.45 1.81
CA SER A 63 14.22 -5.60 2.65
C SER A 63 12.73 -5.92 2.60
N ALA A 64 12.40 -7.15 2.18
CA ALA A 64 11.03 -7.65 2.22
C ALA A 64 10.52 -7.82 3.67
N ALA A 65 11.38 -8.25 4.58
CA ALA A 65 11.03 -8.44 5.99
C ALA A 65 10.68 -7.11 6.67
N GLU A 66 11.45 -6.06 6.41
CA GLU A 66 11.16 -4.72 6.93
C GLU A 66 9.84 -4.18 6.38
N PHE A 67 9.56 -4.41 5.10
CA PHE A 67 8.28 -4.04 4.51
C PHE A 67 7.12 -4.74 5.20
N THR A 68 7.20 -6.07 5.35
CA THR A 68 6.14 -6.86 5.99
C THR A 68 5.89 -6.38 7.41
N HIS A 69 6.94 -6.14 8.19
CA HIS A 69 6.81 -5.64 9.56
C HIS A 69 6.10 -4.28 9.59
N ALA A 70 6.56 -3.31 8.79
CA ALA A 70 5.97 -1.97 8.74
C ALA A 70 4.50 -2.00 8.27
N TYR A 71 4.19 -2.82 7.27
CA TYR A 71 2.85 -2.96 6.72
C TYR A 71 1.88 -3.55 7.74
N LEU A 72 2.25 -4.65 8.41
CA LEU A 72 1.41 -5.26 9.44
C LEU A 72 1.20 -4.34 10.64
N ALA A 73 2.26 -3.67 11.13
CA ALA A 73 2.15 -2.70 12.22
C ALA A 73 1.17 -1.55 11.89
N ALA A 74 1.22 -1.05 10.65
CA ALA A 74 0.28 -0.03 10.19
C ALA A 74 -1.16 -0.57 10.11
N GLN A 75 -1.36 -1.80 9.61
CA GLN A 75 -2.68 -2.42 9.58
C GLN A 75 -3.29 -2.59 10.97
N PHE A 76 -2.50 -3.04 11.96
CA PHE A 76 -2.97 -3.16 13.35
C PHE A 76 -3.34 -1.80 13.95
N THR A 77 -2.51 -0.78 13.73
CA THR A 77 -2.78 0.58 14.21
C THR A 77 -4.07 1.14 13.61
N GLU A 78 -4.28 0.96 12.31
CA GLU A 78 -5.48 1.40 11.60
C GLU A 78 -6.73 0.61 12.04
N ALA A 79 -6.61 -0.70 12.26
CA ALA A 79 -7.71 -1.51 12.79
C ALA A 79 -8.12 -1.06 14.20
N ALA A 80 -7.15 -0.79 15.08
CA ALA A 80 -7.40 -0.27 16.42
C ALA A 80 -8.07 1.11 16.37
N ARG A 81 -7.61 2.02 15.50
CA ARG A 81 -8.25 3.32 15.26
C ARG A 81 -9.72 3.16 14.87
N ARG A 82 -10.02 2.31 13.89
CA ARG A 82 -11.41 2.08 13.45
C ARG A 82 -12.30 1.52 14.55
N ALA A 83 -11.78 0.63 15.40
CA ALA A 83 -12.52 0.09 16.53
C ALA A 83 -12.83 1.14 17.62
N SER A 84 -12.03 2.22 17.68
CA SER A 84 -12.22 3.32 18.66
C SER A 84 -13.21 4.40 18.22
N VAL A 85 -13.67 4.39 16.96
CA VAL A 85 -14.69 5.32 16.48
C VAL A 85 -16.07 4.79 16.90
N PRO A 86 -16.82 5.50 17.78
CA PRO A 86 -18.16 5.08 18.16
C PRO A 86 -19.07 5.08 16.92
N PRO A 87 -20.04 4.15 16.82
CA PRO A 87 -20.98 4.14 15.71
C PRO A 87 -21.69 5.50 15.59
N PRO A 88 -22.00 5.97 14.37
CA PRO A 88 -22.71 7.23 14.19
C PRO A 88 -24.02 7.18 14.97
N GLU A 89 -24.23 8.16 15.85
CA GLU A 89 -25.44 8.27 16.68
C GLU A 89 -26.68 8.20 15.77
N GLY A 90 -27.53 7.22 16.05
CA GLY A 90 -28.68 6.89 15.22
C GLY A 90 -29.62 8.09 15.07
N LYS A 91 -30.05 8.34 13.83
CA LYS A 91 -31.23 9.16 13.53
C LYS A 91 -32.41 8.57 14.35
N PRO A 92 -33.15 9.35 15.14
CA PRO A 92 -34.20 8.80 15.98
C PRO A 92 -35.24 8.10 15.10
N LEU A 93 -35.63 6.89 15.50
CA LEU A 93 -36.80 6.21 14.94
C LEU A 93 -37.99 7.13 15.22
N ALA A 94 -38.53 7.76 14.17
CA ALA A 94 -39.77 8.51 14.28
C ALA A 94 -40.86 7.50 14.67
N GLY A 95 -41.44 7.69 15.86
CA GLY A 95 -42.62 6.97 16.33
C GLY A 95 -43.91 7.45 15.68
#